data_AF-A0A1I1DSB9-F1
#
_entry.id   AF-A0A1I1DSB9-F1
#
_cell.length_a   1.000
_cell.length_b   1.000
_cell.length_c   1.000
_cell.angle_alpha   90.00
_cell.angle_beta   90.00
_cell.angle_gamma   90.00
#
_symmetry.space_group_name_H-M   'P 1'
#
loop_
_entity.id
_entity.type
_entity.pdbx_description
1 polymer ?
#
loop_
_entity_poly.entity_id
_entity_poly.type
_entity_poly.pdbx_seq_one_letter_code
_entity_poly.pdbx_strand_id
1 'polypeptide(L)' 'MKSYSEAMYWKTNKKWYKANYETNSYELTKLAPPRAIDSFRLYLKENKKLEATK' A
#
# COMPACT_ATOMS: atom_id res chain seq x y z
N MET A 1 -13.61 -6.27 -14.43
CA MET A 1 -13.28 -6.41 -12.99
C MET A 1 -11.87 -5.89 -12.78
N LYS A 2 -11.65 -4.89 -11.92
CA LYS A 2 -10.28 -4.43 -11.60
C LYS A 2 -9.62 -5.55 -10.80
N SER A 3 -8.71 -6.30 -11.42
CA SER A 3 -7.80 -7.18 -10.71
C SER A 3 -6.98 -6.28 -9.80
N TYR A 4 -7.33 -6.22 -8.52
CA TYR A 4 -6.46 -5.62 -7.53
C TYR A 4 -5.24 -6.54 -7.49
N SER A 5 -4.14 -6.10 -8.10
CA SER A 5 -2.82 -6.72 -7.88
C SER A 5 -2.68 -6.96 -6.37
N GLU A 6 -2.15 -8.10 -5.95
CA GLU A 6 -2.06 -8.46 -4.53
C GLU A 6 -1.40 -7.34 -3.71
N ALA A 7 -0.51 -6.55 -4.32
CA ALA A 7 0.11 -5.36 -3.77
C ALA A 7 -0.86 -4.21 -3.42
N MET A 8 -2.08 -4.16 -3.98
CA MET A 8 -3.09 -3.12 -3.71
C MET A 8 -4.16 -3.57 -2.70
N TYR A 9 -4.05 -4.77 -2.13
CA TYR A 9 -5.05 -5.26 -1.18
C TYR A 9 -5.20 -4.35 0.05
N TRP A 10 -4.11 -3.75 0.55
CA TRP A 10 -4.14 -2.77 1.66
C TRP A 10 -5.05 -1.56 1.38
N LYS A 11 -5.26 -1.21 0.10
CA LYS A 11 -6.07 -0.06 -0.32
C LYS A 11 -7.56 -0.39 -0.45
N THR A 12 -7.94 -1.66 -0.33
CA THR A 12 -9.35 -2.09 -0.44
C THR A 12 -10.23 -1.58 0.70
N ASN A 13 -9.63 -1.25 1.84
CA ASN A 13 -10.33 -0.67 2.98
C ASN A 13 -9.63 0.59 3.50
N LYS A 14 -10.35 1.72 3.44
CA LYS A 14 -9.86 3.04 3.88
C LYS A 14 -9.56 3.12 5.38
N LYS A 15 -10.03 2.17 6.20
CA LYS A 15 -9.71 2.12 7.64
C LYS A 15 -8.31 1.56 7.90
N TRP A 16 -7.74 0.82 6.95
CA TRP A 16 -6.43 0.17 7.10
C TRP A 16 -5.26 1.10 6.84
N TYR A 17 -5.48 2.26 6.25
CA TYR A 17 -4.43 3.20 5.93
C TYR A 17 -4.87 4.65 6.12
N LYS A 18 -3.89 5.54 6.30
CA LYS A 18 -4.03 6.98 6.20
C LYS A 18 -3.18 7.47 5.04
N ALA A 19 -3.72 8.38 4.26
CA ALA A 19 -2.96 9.09 3.23
C ALA A 19 -2.48 10.40 3.84
N ASN A 20 -1.17 10.63 3.83
CA ASN A 20 -0.56 11.90 4.13
C ASN A 20 -0.32 12.65 2.82
N TYR A 21 -1.14 13.66 2.55
CA TYR A 21 -1.08 14.43 1.31
C TYR A 21 0.07 15.44 1.29
N GLU A 22 0.62 15.83 2.45
CA GLU A 22 1.77 16.74 2.53
C GLU A 22 3.05 16.05 2.04
N THR A 23 3.21 14.76 2.34
CA THR A 23 4.38 13.96 1.95
C THR A 23 4.08 12.97 0.82
N ASN A 24 2.85 13.01 0.28
CA ASN A 24 2.33 12.05 -0.70
C ASN A 24 2.60 10.57 -0.31
N SER A 25 2.46 10.26 0.98
CA SER A 25 2.79 8.97 1.55
C SER A 25 1.56 8.28 2.14
N TYR A 26 1.65 6.96 2.34
CA TYR A 26 0.59 6.16 2.95
C TYR A 26 1.13 5.48 4.20
N GLU A 27 0.36 5.48 5.27
CA GLU A 27 0.71 4.83 6.53
C GLU A 27 -0.37 3.84 6.92
N LEU A 28 0.02 2.62 7.28
CA LEU A 28 -0.94 1.63 7.78
C LEU A 28 -1.39 1.97 9.20
N THR A 29 -2.68 1.75 9.45
CA THR A 29 -3.24 1.88 10.79
C THR A 29 -3.15 0.56 11.55
N LYS A 30 -3.37 0.61 12.87
CA LYS A 30 -3.47 -0.58 13.72
C LYS A 30 -4.64 -1.51 13.36
N LEU A 31 -5.58 -1.04 12.53
CA LEU A 31 -6.73 -1.81 12.06
C LEU A 31 -6.42 -2.65 10.80
N ALA A 32 -5.25 -2.45 10.20
CA ALA A 32 -4.82 -3.23 9.05
C ALA A 32 -4.57 -4.69 9.47
N PRO A 33 -5.26 -5.69 8.86
CA PRO A 33 -4.96 -7.08 9.13
C PRO A 33 -3.57 -7.46 8.59
N PRO A 34 -2.98 -8.56 9.06
CA PRO A 34 -1.66 -9.03 8.58
C PRO A 34 -1.55 -9.09 7.05
N ARG A 35 -2.60 -9.57 6.37
CA ARG A 35 -2.66 -9.61 4.90
C ARG A 35 -2.54 -8.22 4.25
N ALA A 36 -3.13 -7.19 4.86
CA ALA A 36 -3.00 -5.82 4.38
C ALA A 36 -1.56 -5.32 4.57
N ILE A 37 -0.92 -5.65 5.69
CA ILE A 37 0.49 -5.31 5.95
C ILE A 37 1.39 -5.93 4.89
N ASP A 38 1.21 -7.22 4.58
CA ASP A 38 2.02 -7.90 3.56
C ASP A 38 1.81 -7.32 2.17
N SER A 39 0.55 -7.02 1.80
CA SER A 39 0.28 -6.34 0.52
C SER A 39 0.90 -4.94 0.43
N PHE A 40 0.92 -4.18 1.52
CA PHE A 40 1.55 -2.86 1.54
C PHE A 40 3.07 -2.96 1.38
N ARG A 41 3.70 -3.97 2.01
CA ARG A 41 5.13 -4.26 1.80
C ARG A 41 5.43 -4.62 0.36
N LEU A 42 4.56 -5.40 -0.29
CA LEU A 42 4.67 -5.70 -1.73
C LEU A 42 4.58 -4.43 -2.57
N TYR A 43 3.59 -3.57 -2.30
CA TYR A 43 3.47 -2.26 -2.95
C TYR A 43 4.74 -1.41 -2.81
N LEU A 44 5.30 -1.30 -1.60
CA LEU A 44 6.54 -0.55 -1.37
C LEU A 44 7.72 -1.14 -2.15
N LYS A 45 7.81 -2.48 -2.24
CA LYS A 45 8.86 -3.16 -3.00
C LYS A 45 8.73 -2.90 -4.51
N GLU A 46 7.52 -2.92 -5.06
CA GLU A 46 7.27 -2.62 -6.47
C GLU A 46 7.53 -1.15 -6.80
N ASN A 47 7.10 -0.22 -5.95
CA ASN A 47 7.32 1.21 -6.16
C ASN A 47 8.80 1.61 -5.99
N LYS A 48 9.52 1.05 -5.01
CA LYS A 48 10.97 1.26 -4.88
C LYS A 48 11.76 0.77 -6.08
N LYS A 49 11.35 -0.35 -6.70
CA LYS A 49 11.95 -0.80 -7.97
C LYS A 49 11.68 0.19 -9.10
N LEU A 50 10.52 0.84 -9.11
CA LEU A 50 10.19 1.86 -10.10
C LEU A 50 11.07 3.12 -9.98
N GLU A 51 11.42 3.52 -8.76
CA GLU A 51 12.32 4.66 -8.53
C GLU A 51 13.79 4.34 -8.81
N ALA A 52 14.23 3.11 -8.53
CA ALA A 52 15.62 2.68 -8.78
C ALA A 52 15.94 2.43 -10.26
N THR A 53 14.95 2.48 -11.16
CA THR A 53 15.12 2.24 -12.60
C THR A 53 14.92 3.51 -13.44
N LYS A 54 15.02 4.69 -12.82
CA LYS A 54 14.81 6.00 -13.46
C LYS A 54 16.09 6.81 -13.58
#